data_AF-A0A9X7RGV6-F1
#
_entry.id   AF-A0A9X7RGV6-F1
#
_cell.length_a   1.000
_cell.length_b   1.000
_cell.length_c   1.000
_cell.angle_alpha   90.00
_cell.angle_beta   90.00
_cell.angle_gamma   90.00
#
_symmetry.space_group_name_H-M   'P 1'
#
loop_
_entity.id
_entity.type
_entity.pdbx_description
1 polymer ?
#
loop_
_entity_poly.entity_id
_entity_poly.type
_entity_poly.pdbx_seq_one_letter_code
_entity_poly.pdbx_strand_id
1 'polypeptide(L)'
;MPINFIPNDPRAGLPPAAVIEAHAERPDELARYVYLGSLPEDTYPTDSDGFLFWQCREAALRAIDLWELIDGSTLTTWQNGKTLRLKHKTSGQPQLNAFYDRLSLSFFQVDAAGGDSYRSGASTDVVAHEAGHAFLDAIRPDLWGAFQAEPGAFHEAFGDCIAILVALQDEATRKVLLDQGLLRQKNFVETTAEDLSHGIAVLVDANHNAAVPRRALNTHQWVMPASLPVSGGPGVLINEVHSLGMIFSGCFYDTLTNIYQSRGVESEKGLLAAARTAGELLVAAARTAPLKPRFFQAVGNAMLIADGMRNAGVNAQAIRDGFESHNVLLNAEQLTSPTVVLAGRPPSETVHSVRDVLTQASRRSLLEVTGDDTDQRFYGSRVQLGDQSVAAVRRRQKVSLADVASDLEGVYCYVEEDVLIGEQNGNAALLGEVETVRQSAVEAQSFVFSLHAAGQISEEAHSQAGVDTIGAVSHVVSNVGEERRLLRKRFNCRCHALPGTARAFLCT
;
A
#
# COMPACT_ATOMS: atom_id res chain seq x y z
N MET A 1 -15.35 -19.70 -24.25
CA MET A 1 -14.91 -18.86 -25.39
C MET A 1 -13.68 -18.14 -24.91
N PRO A 2 -12.60 -18.10 -25.67
CA PRO A 2 -11.41 -17.46 -25.16
C PRO A 2 -11.53 -15.93 -25.23
N ILE A 3 -10.71 -15.24 -24.44
CA ILE A 3 -10.55 -13.79 -24.44
C ILE A 3 -9.12 -13.40 -24.81
N ASN A 4 -8.94 -12.19 -25.34
CA ASN A 4 -7.61 -11.58 -25.46
C ASN A 4 -7.20 -11.03 -24.09
N PHE A 5 -5.96 -11.28 -23.66
CA PHE A 5 -5.45 -10.85 -22.37
C PHE A 5 -3.99 -10.40 -22.48
N ILE A 6 -3.67 -9.28 -21.84
CA ILE A 6 -2.32 -8.75 -21.67
C ILE A 6 -1.85 -9.16 -20.27
N PRO A 7 -0.83 -10.03 -20.12
CA PRO A 7 -0.41 -10.53 -18.81
C PRO A 7 0.24 -9.49 -17.89
N ASN A 8 0.58 -8.32 -18.41
CA ASN A 8 1.21 -7.23 -17.67
C ASN A 8 0.71 -5.85 -18.18
N ASP A 9 1.56 -4.82 -18.22
CA ASP A 9 1.25 -3.52 -18.84
C ASP A 9 1.31 -3.59 -20.38
N PRO A 10 0.38 -2.96 -21.12
CA PRO A 10 0.37 -2.96 -22.60
C PRO A 10 1.65 -2.38 -23.22
N ARG A 11 2.33 -1.43 -22.57
CA ARG A 11 3.60 -0.85 -23.04
C ARG A 11 4.82 -1.66 -22.64
N ALA A 12 4.73 -2.53 -21.64
CA ALA A 12 5.80 -3.46 -21.33
C ALA A 12 6.05 -4.44 -22.50
N GLY A 13 4.97 -4.84 -23.18
CA GLY A 13 5.01 -5.68 -24.38
C GLY A 13 5.48 -7.13 -24.14
N LEU A 14 5.74 -7.50 -22.88
CA LEU A 14 6.23 -8.81 -22.47
C LEU A 14 5.52 -9.32 -21.20
N PRO A 15 5.20 -10.64 -21.14
CA PRO A 15 5.06 -11.51 -22.30
C PRO A 15 4.00 -10.95 -23.27
N PRO A 16 4.01 -11.34 -24.55
CA PRO A 16 3.02 -10.84 -25.51
C PRO A 16 1.60 -11.21 -25.06
N ALA A 17 0.63 -10.44 -25.53
CA ALA A 17 -0.78 -10.74 -25.31
C ALA A 17 -1.12 -12.17 -25.77
N ALA A 18 -1.98 -12.83 -25.00
CA ALA A 18 -2.36 -14.21 -25.22
C ALA A 18 -3.87 -14.36 -25.32
N VAL A 19 -4.29 -15.46 -25.95
CA VAL A 19 -5.68 -15.90 -26.00
C VAL A 19 -5.85 -16.94 -24.90
N ILE A 20 -6.71 -16.66 -23.92
CA ILE A 20 -6.88 -17.49 -22.71
C ILE A 20 -8.34 -17.82 -22.46
N GLU A 21 -8.61 -18.87 -21.69
CA GLU A 21 -9.95 -19.06 -21.11
C GLU A 21 -10.11 -18.10 -19.92
N ALA A 22 -11.26 -17.43 -19.84
CA ALA A 22 -11.53 -16.49 -18.77
C ALA A 22 -11.88 -17.21 -17.45
N HIS A 23 -11.56 -16.59 -16.32
CA HIS A 23 -11.96 -17.13 -15.01
C HIS A 23 -13.48 -17.12 -14.85
N ALA A 24 -14.00 -18.15 -14.17
CA ALA A 24 -15.40 -18.20 -13.76
C ALA A 24 -15.73 -17.07 -12.75
N GLU A 25 -17.00 -16.70 -12.67
CA GLU A 25 -17.45 -15.79 -11.61
C GLU A 25 -17.30 -16.42 -10.23
N ARG A 26 -16.96 -15.58 -9.25
CA ARG A 26 -16.90 -16.02 -7.85
C ARG A 26 -18.32 -16.30 -7.31
N PRO A 27 -18.48 -17.33 -6.47
CA PRO A 27 -19.73 -17.57 -5.75
C PRO A 27 -20.21 -16.38 -4.91
N ASP A 28 -21.53 -16.24 -4.75
CA ASP A 28 -22.17 -15.11 -4.05
C ASP A 28 -21.88 -15.07 -2.54
N GLU A 29 -21.45 -16.19 -1.96
CA GLU A 29 -21.08 -16.28 -0.55
C GLU A 29 -19.72 -15.65 -0.24
N LEU A 30 -18.85 -15.52 -1.24
CA LEU A 30 -17.49 -14.99 -1.12
C LEU A 30 -17.43 -13.49 -1.43
N ALA A 31 -16.28 -12.87 -1.16
CA ALA A 31 -16.01 -11.52 -1.63
C ALA A 31 -15.92 -11.55 -3.17
N ARG A 32 -16.68 -10.70 -3.85
CA ARG A 32 -16.69 -10.64 -5.31
C ARG A 32 -16.72 -9.22 -5.86
N TYR A 33 -16.33 -9.08 -7.12
CA TYR A 33 -16.48 -7.84 -7.85
C TYR A 33 -17.91 -7.69 -8.40
N VAL A 34 -18.37 -6.46 -8.48
CA VAL A 34 -19.60 -6.09 -9.20
C VAL A 34 -19.20 -5.20 -10.37
N TYR A 35 -19.39 -5.70 -11.58
CA TYR A 35 -18.94 -5.03 -12.79
C TYR A 35 -19.89 -3.93 -13.25
N LEU A 36 -19.35 -2.93 -13.94
CA LEU A 36 -20.14 -1.94 -14.66
C LEU A 36 -20.61 -2.52 -16.00
N GLY A 37 -21.80 -3.12 -16.01
CA GLY A 37 -22.34 -3.81 -17.19
C GLY A 37 -21.84 -5.24 -17.34
N SER A 38 -22.24 -5.90 -18.42
CA SER A 38 -21.76 -7.23 -18.81
C SER A 38 -21.65 -7.32 -20.33
N LEU A 39 -20.60 -8.00 -20.80
CA LEU A 39 -20.38 -8.27 -22.21
C LEU A 39 -20.19 -9.78 -22.41
N PRO A 40 -20.63 -10.35 -23.55
CA PRO A 40 -20.39 -11.75 -23.83
C PRO A 40 -18.88 -12.00 -23.93
N GLU A 41 -18.48 -13.21 -23.56
CA GLU A 41 -17.10 -13.68 -23.63
C GLU A 41 -16.67 -13.83 -25.09
N ASP A 42 -15.65 -13.07 -25.50
CA ASP A 42 -15.16 -13.06 -26.88
C ASP A 42 -13.74 -12.48 -26.98
N THR A 43 -13.09 -12.72 -28.11
CA THR A 43 -11.80 -12.12 -28.48
C THR A 43 -12.01 -10.72 -29.08
N TYR A 44 -12.23 -9.74 -28.21
CA TYR A 44 -12.39 -8.35 -28.63
C TYR A 44 -11.06 -7.70 -29.07
N PRO A 45 -11.09 -6.76 -30.05
CA PRO A 45 -9.93 -5.93 -30.39
C PRO A 45 -9.39 -5.16 -29.17
N THR A 46 -8.07 -5.03 -29.04
CA THR A 46 -7.40 -4.43 -27.86
C THR A 46 -7.73 -2.95 -27.64
N ASP A 47 -8.20 -2.25 -28.68
CA ASP A 47 -8.65 -0.86 -28.64
C ASP A 47 -10.15 -0.71 -28.34
N SER A 48 -10.88 -1.79 -28.08
CA SER A 48 -12.33 -1.76 -27.81
C SER A 48 -12.67 -1.73 -26.31
N ASP A 49 -13.89 -1.26 -25.99
CA ASP A 49 -14.43 -1.32 -24.63
C ASP A 49 -14.68 -2.77 -24.17
N GLY A 50 -14.95 -3.69 -25.11
CA GLY A 50 -15.13 -5.11 -24.80
C GLY A 50 -13.85 -5.78 -24.33
N PHE A 51 -12.72 -5.44 -24.95
CA PHE A 51 -11.42 -5.87 -24.45
C PHE A 51 -11.15 -5.29 -23.05
N LEU A 52 -11.38 -3.99 -22.86
CA LEU A 52 -11.12 -3.33 -21.58
C LEU A 52 -11.93 -3.95 -20.42
N PHE A 53 -13.20 -4.31 -20.66
CA PHE A 53 -14.03 -5.02 -19.70
C PHE A 53 -13.40 -6.36 -19.28
N TRP A 54 -13.08 -7.22 -20.26
CA TRP A 54 -12.56 -8.56 -20.01
C TRP A 54 -11.15 -8.53 -19.43
N GLN A 55 -10.28 -7.65 -19.92
CA GLN A 55 -8.93 -7.42 -19.43
C GLN A 55 -8.95 -7.05 -17.94
N CYS A 56 -9.73 -6.03 -17.57
CA CYS A 56 -9.81 -5.55 -16.20
C CYS A 56 -10.43 -6.60 -15.25
N ARG A 57 -11.51 -7.28 -15.69
CA ARG A 57 -12.14 -8.37 -14.94
C ARG A 57 -11.15 -9.50 -14.66
N GLU A 58 -10.48 -9.99 -15.69
CA GLU A 58 -9.55 -11.11 -15.61
C GLU A 58 -8.35 -10.78 -14.72
N ALA A 59 -7.75 -9.58 -14.88
CA ALA A 59 -6.66 -9.14 -14.03
C ALA A 59 -7.06 -9.08 -12.54
N ALA A 60 -8.27 -8.56 -12.25
CA ALA A 60 -8.77 -8.48 -10.87
C ALA A 60 -9.05 -9.86 -10.26
N LEU A 61 -9.58 -10.81 -11.03
CA LEU A 61 -9.78 -12.19 -10.56
C LEU A 61 -8.46 -12.92 -10.33
N ARG A 62 -7.46 -12.73 -11.18
CA ARG A 62 -6.10 -13.26 -10.95
C ARG A 62 -5.45 -12.70 -9.69
N ALA A 63 -5.69 -11.42 -9.38
CA ALA A 63 -5.22 -10.81 -8.15
C ALA A 63 -5.86 -11.46 -6.91
N ILE A 64 -7.15 -11.83 -6.98
CA ILE A 64 -7.82 -12.61 -5.93
C ILE A 64 -7.18 -13.99 -5.79
N ASP A 65 -6.97 -14.72 -6.89
CA ASP A 65 -6.42 -16.08 -6.84
C ASP A 65 -5.02 -16.08 -6.23
N LEU A 66 -4.19 -15.10 -6.61
CA LEU A 66 -2.92 -14.85 -5.94
C LEU A 66 -3.13 -14.59 -4.45
N TRP A 67 -4.00 -13.64 -4.09
CA TRP A 67 -4.22 -13.23 -2.71
C TRP A 67 -4.58 -14.41 -1.82
N GLU A 68 -5.56 -15.22 -2.22
CA GLU A 68 -6.00 -16.37 -1.44
C GLU A 68 -4.90 -17.43 -1.30
N LEU A 69 -4.07 -17.58 -2.33
CA LEU A 69 -2.91 -18.45 -2.30
C LEU A 69 -1.87 -18.01 -1.25
N ILE A 70 -1.49 -16.73 -1.24
CA ILE A 70 -0.42 -16.23 -0.36
C ILE A 70 -0.90 -15.89 1.06
N ASP A 71 -2.18 -15.53 1.23
CA ASP A 71 -2.78 -15.35 2.55
C ASP A 71 -3.09 -16.70 3.20
N GLY A 72 -3.33 -17.74 2.39
CA GLY A 72 -3.72 -19.07 2.85
C GLY A 72 -5.16 -19.12 3.37
N SER A 73 -5.98 -18.12 3.03
CA SER A 73 -7.38 -18.03 3.44
C SER A 73 -8.26 -17.56 2.27
N THR A 74 -9.51 -18.02 2.27
CA THR A 74 -10.50 -17.58 1.28
C THR A 74 -11.00 -16.18 1.63
N LEU A 75 -10.98 -15.27 0.67
CA LEU A 75 -11.48 -13.92 0.83
C LEU A 75 -13.01 -13.94 0.81
N THR A 76 -13.61 -13.71 1.99
CA THR A 76 -15.06 -13.76 2.21
C THR A 76 -15.72 -12.39 2.27
N THR A 77 -14.98 -11.35 2.67
CA THR A 77 -15.46 -9.97 2.72
C THR A 77 -14.36 -8.98 2.35
N TRP A 78 -14.73 -7.92 1.63
CA TRP A 78 -14.00 -6.65 1.59
C TRP A 78 -14.31 -5.83 2.83
N GLN A 79 -13.58 -4.72 3.03
CA GLN A 79 -13.80 -3.85 4.19
C GLN A 79 -15.24 -3.32 4.32
N ASN A 80 -15.93 -3.07 3.20
CA ASN A 80 -17.31 -2.57 3.16
C ASN A 80 -18.37 -3.65 2.84
N GLY A 81 -18.05 -4.93 3.04
CA GLY A 81 -18.98 -6.05 2.85
C GLY A 81 -18.57 -7.00 1.72
N LYS A 82 -19.53 -7.75 1.16
CA LYS A 82 -19.22 -8.83 0.19
C LYS A 82 -18.89 -8.38 -1.22
N THR A 83 -19.20 -7.13 -1.57
CA THR A 83 -19.07 -6.66 -2.96
C THR A 83 -18.20 -5.42 -3.04
N LEU A 84 -17.35 -5.37 -4.06
CA LEU A 84 -16.55 -4.20 -4.43
C LEU A 84 -16.79 -3.91 -5.92
N ARG A 85 -17.09 -2.66 -6.28
CA ARG A 85 -17.36 -2.35 -7.69
C ARG A 85 -16.07 -2.39 -8.51
N LEU A 86 -16.10 -2.97 -9.70
CA LEU A 86 -15.00 -2.92 -10.66
C LEU A 86 -15.41 -2.08 -11.86
N LYS A 87 -14.91 -0.84 -11.92
CA LYS A 87 -15.19 0.09 -13.03
C LYS A 87 -14.02 0.08 -14.00
N HIS A 88 -14.06 -0.82 -14.98
CA HIS A 88 -13.06 -0.92 -16.05
C HIS A 88 -12.88 0.41 -16.83
N LYS A 89 -13.93 1.23 -16.87
CA LYS A 89 -13.93 2.57 -17.46
C LYS A 89 -14.89 3.48 -16.68
N THR A 90 -14.33 4.43 -15.93
CA THR A 90 -15.12 5.38 -15.13
C THR A 90 -15.61 6.52 -16.01
N SER A 91 -16.92 6.81 -15.96
CA SER A 91 -17.52 7.95 -16.66
C SER A 91 -17.14 9.27 -15.99
N GLY A 92 -16.70 10.26 -16.77
CA GLY A 92 -16.32 11.57 -16.24
C GLY A 92 -15.23 12.24 -17.07
N GLN A 93 -14.50 13.17 -16.46
CA GLN A 93 -13.35 13.81 -17.11
C GLN A 93 -12.22 12.78 -17.34
N PRO A 94 -11.64 12.71 -18.55
CA PRO A 94 -10.49 11.86 -18.85
C PRO A 94 -9.35 12.10 -17.86
N GLN A 95 -8.82 11.02 -17.27
CA GLN A 95 -7.77 11.08 -16.26
C GLN A 95 -6.74 9.97 -16.47
N LEU A 96 -5.46 10.32 -16.32
CA LEU A 96 -4.37 9.36 -16.19
C LEU A 96 -4.29 8.93 -14.73
N ASN A 97 -5.18 8.04 -14.32
CA ASN A 97 -5.31 7.60 -12.94
C ASN A 97 -5.94 6.20 -12.84
N ALA A 98 -5.85 5.63 -11.65
CA ALA A 98 -6.68 4.56 -11.11
C ALA A 98 -6.83 4.79 -9.60
N PHE A 99 -7.86 4.24 -8.97
CA PHE A 99 -7.95 4.32 -7.51
C PHE A 99 -8.80 3.23 -6.85
N TYR A 100 -8.52 3.04 -5.57
CA TYR A 100 -9.34 2.34 -4.59
C TYR A 100 -9.91 3.32 -3.56
N ASP A 101 -11.24 3.30 -3.38
CA ASP A 101 -11.98 4.20 -2.47
C ASP A 101 -12.84 3.48 -1.41
N ARG A 102 -12.56 2.18 -1.17
CA ARG A 102 -13.41 1.23 -0.41
C ARG A 102 -14.80 0.95 -1.00
N LEU A 103 -15.21 1.63 -2.06
CA LEU A 103 -16.49 1.40 -2.76
C LEU A 103 -16.28 0.78 -4.14
N SER A 104 -15.11 1.01 -4.74
CA SER A 104 -14.74 0.58 -6.06
C SER A 104 -13.23 0.49 -6.26
N LEU A 105 -12.84 -0.36 -7.21
CA LEU A 105 -11.65 -0.18 -8.03
C LEU A 105 -12.08 0.58 -9.29
N SER A 106 -11.50 1.75 -9.54
CA SER A 106 -11.90 2.65 -10.61
C SER A 106 -10.76 2.92 -11.57
N PHE A 107 -10.97 2.60 -12.85
CA PHE A 107 -10.01 2.80 -13.93
C PHE A 107 -10.52 3.83 -14.93
N PHE A 108 -9.60 4.41 -15.70
CA PHE A 108 -9.83 5.58 -16.53
C PHE A 108 -9.19 5.43 -17.90
N GLN A 109 -9.66 6.24 -18.84
CA GLN A 109 -9.14 6.31 -20.20
C GLN A 109 -8.89 7.77 -20.59
N VAL A 110 -7.81 8.00 -21.32
CA VAL A 110 -7.50 9.27 -22.00
C VAL A 110 -7.10 8.98 -23.44
N ASP A 111 -7.82 9.58 -24.37
CA ASP A 111 -7.48 9.53 -25.79
C ASP A 111 -6.70 10.79 -26.17
N ALA A 112 -5.47 10.63 -26.65
CA ALA A 112 -4.60 11.71 -27.07
C ALA A 112 -4.92 12.14 -28.51
N ALA A 113 -4.71 13.42 -28.82
CA ALA A 113 -4.94 13.95 -30.17
C ALA A 113 -4.08 13.27 -31.26
N GLY A 114 -2.98 12.61 -30.88
CA GLY A 114 -2.11 11.84 -31.77
C GLY A 114 -2.59 10.41 -32.09
N GLY A 115 -3.73 9.98 -31.55
CA GLY A 115 -4.30 8.64 -31.76
C GLY A 115 -3.94 7.61 -30.69
N ASP A 116 -3.02 7.91 -29.78
CA ASP A 116 -2.73 7.07 -28.62
C ASP A 116 -3.91 7.07 -27.62
N SER A 117 -4.20 5.92 -27.02
CA SER A 117 -5.20 5.78 -25.96
C SER A 117 -4.53 5.18 -24.73
N TYR A 118 -4.62 5.87 -23.60
CA TYR A 118 -4.07 5.45 -22.31
C TYR A 118 -5.20 4.90 -21.45
N ARG A 119 -5.09 3.65 -21.01
CA ARG A 119 -6.20 2.94 -20.35
C ARG A 119 -5.68 2.19 -19.13
N SER A 120 -5.87 2.75 -17.94
CA SER A 120 -5.36 2.10 -16.72
C SER A 120 -5.96 0.72 -16.47
N GLY A 121 -7.21 0.49 -16.88
CA GLY A 121 -7.86 -0.81 -16.77
C GLY A 121 -7.36 -1.86 -17.77
N ALA A 122 -6.56 -1.47 -18.77
CA ALA A 122 -5.92 -2.40 -19.71
C ALA A 122 -4.63 -3.01 -19.14
N SER A 123 -4.11 -2.44 -18.05
CA SER A 123 -2.85 -2.82 -17.43
C SER A 123 -3.08 -3.82 -16.30
N THR A 124 -2.58 -5.04 -16.43
CA THR A 124 -2.79 -6.07 -15.39
C THR A 124 -2.13 -5.70 -14.07
N ASP A 125 -0.95 -5.09 -14.11
CA ASP A 125 -0.21 -4.61 -12.95
C ASP A 125 -0.95 -3.46 -12.22
N VAL A 126 -1.51 -2.48 -12.93
CA VAL A 126 -2.31 -1.40 -12.33
C VAL A 126 -3.58 -1.96 -11.70
N VAL A 127 -4.27 -2.90 -12.37
CA VAL A 127 -5.46 -3.53 -11.79
C VAL A 127 -5.12 -4.34 -10.53
N ALA A 128 -4.02 -5.09 -10.57
CA ALA A 128 -3.53 -5.87 -9.42
C ALA A 128 -3.08 -4.95 -8.27
N HIS A 129 -2.44 -3.81 -8.56
CA HIS A 129 -2.05 -2.80 -7.58
C HIS A 129 -3.26 -2.28 -6.82
N GLU A 130 -4.31 -1.86 -7.54
CA GLU A 130 -5.54 -1.34 -6.92
C GLU A 130 -6.28 -2.42 -6.10
N ALA A 131 -6.28 -3.67 -6.58
CA ALA A 131 -6.77 -4.80 -5.79
C ALA A 131 -5.93 -5.03 -4.52
N GLY A 132 -4.61 -4.80 -4.59
CA GLY A 132 -3.68 -4.83 -3.46
C GLY A 132 -4.08 -3.90 -2.32
N HIS A 133 -4.51 -2.67 -2.63
CA HIS A 133 -5.08 -1.77 -1.62
C HIS A 133 -6.30 -2.37 -0.92
N ALA A 134 -7.22 -2.97 -1.69
CA ALA A 134 -8.42 -3.58 -1.14
C ALA A 134 -8.11 -4.81 -0.26
N PHE A 135 -7.09 -5.60 -0.62
CA PHE A 135 -6.63 -6.72 0.19
C PHE A 135 -5.99 -6.27 1.49
N LEU A 136 -5.10 -5.27 1.43
CA LEU A 136 -4.48 -4.70 2.62
C LEU A 136 -5.53 -4.08 3.54
N ASP A 137 -6.49 -3.33 3.01
CA ASP A 137 -7.56 -2.72 3.79
C ASP A 137 -8.47 -3.76 4.45
N ALA A 138 -8.67 -4.93 3.83
CA ALA A 138 -9.45 -6.02 4.43
C ALA A 138 -8.77 -6.64 5.67
N ILE A 139 -7.43 -6.60 5.74
CA ILE A 139 -6.67 -7.20 6.86
C ILE A 139 -6.11 -6.17 7.84
N ARG A 140 -5.96 -4.92 7.40
CA ARG A 140 -5.38 -3.78 8.12
C ARG A 140 -6.15 -2.49 7.84
N PRO A 141 -7.45 -2.44 8.18
CA PRO A 141 -8.30 -1.27 7.90
C PRO A 141 -7.88 -0.01 8.66
N ASP A 142 -7.03 -0.16 9.67
CA ASP A 142 -6.40 0.93 10.42
C ASP A 142 -5.39 1.73 9.58
N LEU A 143 -4.75 1.11 8.58
CA LEU A 143 -3.77 1.80 7.73
C LEU A 143 -4.41 2.82 6.78
N TRP A 144 -5.70 2.69 6.46
CA TRP A 144 -6.44 3.64 5.62
C TRP A 144 -6.37 5.08 6.15
N GLY A 145 -6.55 5.23 7.46
CA GLY A 145 -6.61 6.52 8.14
C GLY A 145 -5.29 6.98 8.72
N ALA A 146 -4.18 6.27 8.47
CA ALA A 146 -2.90 6.61 9.05
C ALA A 146 -2.34 7.91 8.45
N PHE A 147 -2.11 8.90 9.31
CA PHE A 147 -1.53 10.20 8.94
C PHE A 147 -0.01 10.22 9.15
N GLN A 148 0.67 9.16 8.71
CA GLN A 148 2.13 9.04 8.75
C GLN A 148 2.61 8.57 7.37
N ALA A 149 3.80 9.04 6.97
CA ALA A 149 4.31 8.82 5.62
C ALA A 149 4.57 7.34 5.31
N GLU A 150 5.22 6.57 6.20
CA GLU A 150 5.54 5.16 5.93
C GLU A 150 4.31 4.23 5.90
N PRO A 151 3.32 4.33 6.81
CA PRO A 151 2.07 3.58 6.65
C PRO A 151 1.36 3.84 5.31
N GLY A 152 1.31 5.10 4.87
CA GLY A 152 0.76 5.45 3.56
C GLY A 152 1.58 4.90 2.40
N ALA A 153 2.91 5.03 2.47
CA ALA A 153 3.84 4.55 1.46
C ALA A 153 3.89 3.01 1.39
N PHE A 154 3.67 2.32 2.51
CA PHE A 154 3.53 0.87 2.53
C PHE A 154 2.24 0.45 1.83
N HIS A 155 1.16 1.23 1.94
CA HIS A 155 -0.09 0.95 1.23
C HIS A 155 0.12 0.96 -0.30
N GLU A 156 0.92 1.90 -0.81
CA GLU A 156 1.35 1.96 -2.21
C GLU A 156 2.28 0.81 -2.58
N ALA A 157 3.32 0.59 -1.78
CA ALA A 157 4.29 -0.48 -2.01
C ALA A 157 3.65 -1.87 -1.99
N PHE A 158 2.65 -2.09 -1.14
CA PHE A 158 1.91 -3.34 -1.08
C PHE A 158 1.16 -3.60 -2.39
N GLY A 159 0.56 -2.57 -2.99
CA GLY A 159 -0.03 -2.65 -4.33
C GLY A 159 1.00 -3.07 -5.38
N ASP A 160 2.17 -2.42 -5.41
CA ASP A 160 3.27 -2.76 -6.32
C ASP A 160 3.77 -4.20 -6.10
N CYS A 161 3.90 -4.65 -4.84
CA CYS A 161 4.26 -6.03 -4.50
C CYS A 161 3.23 -7.05 -5.00
N ILE A 162 1.93 -6.75 -4.87
CA ILE A 162 0.86 -7.62 -5.38
C ILE A 162 0.92 -7.68 -6.92
N ALA A 163 1.16 -6.56 -7.60
CA ALA A 163 1.32 -6.53 -9.06
C ALA A 163 2.49 -7.43 -9.53
N ILE A 164 3.66 -7.30 -8.90
CA ILE A 164 4.84 -8.16 -9.15
C ILE A 164 4.49 -9.63 -8.98
N LEU A 165 3.81 -9.97 -7.87
CA LEU A 165 3.44 -11.34 -7.56
C LEU A 165 2.40 -11.89 -8.55
N VAL A 166 1.45 -11.08 -9.03
CA VAL A 166 0.46 -11.50 -10.04
C VAL A 166 1.19 -11.83 -11.34
N ALA A 167 2.09 -10.96 -11.79
CA ALA A 167 2.91 -11.20 -12.98
C ALA A 167 3.73 -12.49 -12.84
N LEU A 168 4.32 -12.73 -11.66
CA LEU A 168 5.10 -13.93 -11.36
C LEU A 168 4.27 -15.20 -11.16
N GLN A 169 2.94 -15.16 -11.08
CA GLN A 169 2.11 -16.37 -11.17
C GLN A 169 1.93 -16.85 -12.61
N ASP A 170 2.15 -15.99 -13.61
CA ASP A 170 2.10 -16.37 -15.02
C ASP A 170 3.40 -17.09 -15.46
N GLU A 171 3.25 -18.31 -16.00
CA GLU A 171 4.40 -19.12 -16.43
C GLU A 171 5.15 -18.51 -17.61
N ALA A 172 4.45 -17.87 -18.56
CA ALA A 172 5.09 -17.25 -19.70
C ALA A 172 5.92 -16.04 -19.26
N THR A 173 5.40 -15.22 -18.33
CA THR A 173 6.16 -14.15 -17.67
C THR A 173 7.46 -14.66 -17.07
N ARG A 174 7.39 -15.70 -16.23
CA ARG A 174 8.59 -16.25 -15.57
C ARG A 174 9.61 -16.79 -16.57
N LYS A 175 9.15 -17.49 -17.63
CA LYS A 175 10.04 -17.98 -18.69
C LYS A 175 10.74 -16.84 -19.41
N VAL A 176 9.99 -15.84 -19.87
CA VAL A 176 10.56 -14.67 -20.56
C VAL A 176 11.58 -13.96 -19.67
N LEU A 177 11.29 -13.78 -18.38
CA LEU A 177 12.18 -13.13 -17.44
C LEU A 177 13.51 -13.88 -17.25
N LEU A 178 13.45 -15.22 -17.12
CA LEU A 178 14.64 -16.05 -16.91
C LEU A 178 15.43 -16.29 -18.19
N ASP A 179 14.77 -16.59 -19.30
CA ASP A 179 15.41 -16.85 -20.60
C ASP A 179 16.21 -15.63 -21.09
N GLN A 180 15.78 -14.43 -20.72
CA GLN A 180 16.46 -13.18 -21.04
C GLN A 180 17.44 -12.70 -19.93
N GLY A 181 17.57 -13.44 -18.82
CA GLY A 181 18.46 -13.08 -17.71
C GLY A 181 18.12 -11.74 -17.04
N LEU A 182 16.83 -11.39 -17.00
CA LEU A 182 16.37 -10.06 -16.65
C LEU A 182 16.08 -9.85 -15.16
N LEU A 183 16.05 -10.91 -14.35
CA LEU A 183 15.63 -10.83 -12.94
C LEU A 183 16.41 -9.81 -12.09
N ARG A 184 17.68 -9.56 -12.40
CA ARG A 184 18.52 -8.53 -11.74
C ARG A 184 18.86 -7.34 -12.66
N GLN A 185 18.05 -7.13 -13.69
CA GLN A 185 18.13 -6.02 -14.62
C GLN A 185 16.77 -5.34 -14.72
N LYS A 186 16.72 -4.10 -15.23
CA LYS A 186 15.44 -3.43 -15.48
C LYS A 186 14.54 -4.35 -16.30
N ASN A 187 13.32 -4.59 -15.85
CA ASN A 187 12.42 -5.55 -16.50
C ASN A 187 10.95 -5.21 -16.28
N PHE A 188 10.10 -5.85 -17.08
CA PHE A 188 8.66 -5.62 -17.10
C PHE A 188 7.94 -6.10 -15.84
N VAL A 189 8.51 -7.03 -15.06
CA VAL A 189 7.86 -7.53 -13.84
C VAL A 189 8.02 -6.56 -12.67
N GLU A 190 9.19 -5.95 -12.53
CA GLU A 190 9.51 -5.01 -11.44
C GLU A 190 9.10 -3.56 -11.74
N THR A 191 8.81 -3.26 -13.00
CA THR A 191 8.31 -1.97 -13.44
C THR A 191 6.78 -1.96 -13.34
N THR A 192 6.19 -0.86 -12.88
CA THR A 192 4.72 -0.73 -12.74
C THR A 192 4.21 0.54 -13.40
N ALA A 193 3.07 0.41 -14.09
CA ALA A 193 2.29 1.47 -14.71
C ALA A 193 3.01 2.19 -15.87
N GLU A 194 3.64 1.44 -16.77
CA GLU A 194 4.32 1.96 -17.96
C GLU A 194 3.42 2.80 -18.87
N ASP A 195 2.19 2.36 -19.14
CA ASP A 195 1.24 3.09 -19.97
C ASP A 195 0.82 4.42 -19.35
N LEU A 196 0.46 4.38 -18.07
CA LEU A 196 0.10 5.59 -17.32
C LEU A 196 1.26 6.59 -17.26
N SER A 197 2.46 6.11 -16.96
CA SER A 197 3.64 6.97 -16.85
C SER A 197 4.01 7.63 -18.17
N HIS A 198 3.91 6.88 -19.28
CA HIS A 198 4.07 7.45 -20.62
C HIS A 198 2.99 8.49 -20.91
N GLY A 199 1.74 8.22 -20.56
CA GLY A 199 0.65 9.20 -20.69
C GLY A 199 0.94 10.48 -19.92
N ILE A 200 1.46 10.38 -18.70
CA ILE A 200 1.85 11.53 -17.88
C ILE A 200 2.97 12.32 -18.57
N ALA A 201 3.99 11.63 -19.09
CA ALA A 201 5.12 12.26 -19.77
C ALA A 201 4.68 13.05 -21.01
N VAL A 202 3.76 12.49 -21.81
CA VAL A 202 3.33 13.08 -23.08
C VAL A 202 2.25 14.14 -22.91
N LEU A 203 1.29 13.90 -22.02
CA LEU A 203 0.07 14.72 -21.91
C LEU A 203 0.12 15.74 -20.78
N VAL A 204 0.89 15.49 -19.72
CA VAL A 204 0.93 16.35 -18.53
C VAL A 204 2.22 17.16 -18.50
N ASP A 205 3.34 16.50 -18.21
CA ASP A 205 4.67 17.11 -18.16
C ASP A 205 5.73 16.00 -18.17
N ALA A 206 6.66 16.05 -19.13
CA ALA A 206 7.76 15.11 -19.23
C ALA A 206 8.72 15.17 -18.02
N ASN A 207 8.73 16.27 -17.27
CA ASN A 207 9.49 16.43 -16.04
C ASN A 207 8.70 16.07 -14.78
N HIS A 208 7.47 15.57 -14.91
CA HIS A 208 6.69 15.12 -13.76
C HIS A 208 7.34 13.90 -13.10
N ASN A 209 7.26 13.76 -11.76
CA ASN A 209 7.88 12.63 -11.06
C ASN A 209 7.41 11.26 -11.58
N ALA A 210 6.10 11.14 -11.81
CA ALA A 210 5.45 9.95 -12.40
C ALA A 210 5.47 9.91 -13.94
N ALA A 211 6.30 10.72 -14.62
CA ALA A 211 6.54 10.58 -16.06
C ALA A 211 7.43 9.37 -16.38
N VAL A 212 8.02 8.75 -15.34
CA VAL A 212 8.68 7.45 -15.44
C VAL A 212 7.96 6.44 -14.55
N PRO A 213 7.88 5.17 -14.98
CA PRO A 213 7.29 4.10 -14.19
C PRO A 213 8.01 3.91 -12.86
N ARG A 214 7.25 3.51 -11.84
CA ARG A 214 7.84 3.04 -10.58
C ARG A 214 8.58 1.73 -10.83
N ARG A 215 9.66 1.52 -10.07
CA ARG A 215 10.54 0.36 -10.22
C ARG A 215 10.89 -0.21 -8.87
N ALA A 216 10.58 -1.48 -8.67
CA ALA A 216 11.01 -2.21 -7.48
C ALA A 216 12.51 -2.54 -7.55
N LEU A 217 13.09 -2.79 -8.72
CA LEU A 217 14.54 -2.87 -8.87
C LEU A 217 15.13 -1.45 -8.89
N ASN A 218 15.48 -0.95 -7.70
CA ASN A 218 16.01 0.39 -7.51
C ASN A 218 17.12 0.42 -6.44
N THR A 219 17.72 1.59 -6.23
CA THR A 219 18.76 1.81 -5.21
C THR A 219 18.36 2.90 -4.22
N HIS A 220 17.06 3.19 -4.08
CA HIS A 220 16.57 4.22 -3.18
C HIS A 220 16.90 3.84 -1.74
N GLN A 221 17.44 4.80 -0.99
CA GLN A 221 17.84 4.60 0.40
C GLN A 221 16.80 5.23 1.29
N TRP A 222 16.42 4.52 2.35
CA TRP A 222 15.59 5.07 3.39
C TRP A 222 16.26 6.28 4.04
N VAL A 223 15.47 7.33 4.18
CA VAL A 223 15.77 8.57 4.89
C VAL A 223 14.50 9.03 5.61
N MET A 224 14.64 9.94 6.56
CA MET A 224 13.46 10.55 7.20
C MET A 224 12.59 11.23 6.14
N PRO A 225 11.30 10.88 5.99
CA PRO A 225 10.44 11.43 4.93
C PRO A 225 10.39 12.97 4.92
N ALA A 226 10.39 13.59 6.10
CA ALA A 226 10.41 15.04 6.27
C ALA A 226 11.67 15.74 5.71
N SER A 227 12.75 14.99 5.42
CA SER A 227 13.97 15.51 4.80
C SER A 227 13.92 15.53 3.27
N LEU A 228 12.92 14.87 2.67
CA LEU A 228 12.78 14.80 1.22
C LEU A 228 12.04 16.03 0.67
N PRO A 229 12.33 16.44 -0.57
CA PRO A 229 11.59 17.50 -1.23
C PRO A 229 10.15 17.05 -1.50
N VAL A 230 9.20 17.99 -1.47
CA VAL A 230 7.78 17.72 -1.78
C VAL A 230 7.50 17.52 -3.29
N SER A 231 8.48 17.84 -4.14
CA SER A 231 8.38 17.67 -5.59
C SER A 231 9.77 17.41 -6.18
N GLY A 232 9.81 16.82 -7.38
CA GLY A 232 11.04 16.46 -8.05
C GLY A 232 10.78 15.91 -9.45
N GLY A 233 11.82 15.88 -10.28
CA GLY A 233 11.77 15.30 -11.61
C GLY A 233 11.58 13.78 -11.61
N PRO A 234 11.52 13.15 -12.80
CA PRO A 234 11.34 11.70 -12.91
C PRO A 234 12.45 10.93 -12.19
N GLY A 235 12.06 9.94 -11.37
CA GLY A 235 13.00 9.10 -10.61
C GLY A 235 13.63 9.75 -9.37
N VAL A 236 13.31 11.01 -9.07
CA VAL A 236 13.72 11.65 -7.81
C VAL A 236 12.83 11.12 -6.68
N LEU A 237 13.44 10.72 -5.56
CA LEU A 237 12.72 10.36 -4.35
C LEU A 237 12.17 11.63 -3.67
N ILE A 238 10.86 11.68 -3.45
CA ILE A 238 10.15 12.85 -2.90
C ILE A 238 9.30 12.45 -1.68
N ASN A 239 8.87 13.43 -0.86
CA ASN A 239 8.00 13.21 0.30
C ASN A 239 6.54 12.95 -0.11
N GLU A 240 6.33 11.88 -0.85
CA GLU A 240 5.05 11.47 -1.44
C GLU A 240 4.96 9.94 -1.35
N VAL A 241 3.77 9.39 -1.06
CA VAL A 241 3.62 7.98 -0.66
C VAL A 241 4.00 7.00 -1.75
N HIS A 242 3.73 7.29 -3.02
CA HIS A 242 4.15 6.43 -4.13
C HIS A 242 5.66 6.45 -4.28
N SER A 243 6.27 7.64 -4.16
CA SER A 243 7.72 7.80 -4.26
C SER A 243 8.45 7.08 -3.12
N LEU A 244 8.00 7.29 -1.88
CA LEU A 244 8.50 6.60 -0.69
C LEU A 244 8.26 5.09 -0.76
N GLY A 245 7.13 4.66 -1.33
CA GLY A 245 6.75 3.25 -1.48
C GLY A 245 7.77 2.47 -2.30
N MET A 246 8.47 3.11 -3.25
CA MET A 246 9.52 2.46 -4.04
C MET A 246 10.64 1.87 -3.17
N ILE A 247 10.94 2.47 -2.01
CA ILE A 247 11.92 1.93 -1.07
C ILE A 247 11.47 0.55 -0.57
N PHE A 248 10.22 0.44 -0.10
CA PHE A 248 9.70 -0.82 0.41
C PHE A 248 9.51 -1.86 -0.70
N SER A 249 9.01 -1.45 -1.87
CA SER A 249 8.90 -2.37 -3.02
C SER A 249 10.28 -2.92 -3.42
N GLY A 250 11.34 -2.12 -3.28
CA GLY A 250 12.72 -2.56 -3.47
C GLY A 250 13.18 -3.56 -2.43
N CYS A 251 12.94 -3.28 -1.13
CA CYS A 251 13.20 -4.26 -0.07
C CYS A 251 12.54 -5.62 -0.36
N PHE A 252 11.29 -5.59 -0.83
CA PHE A 252 10.54 -6.78 -1.17
C PHE A 252 11.09 -7.50 -2.40
N TYR A 253 11.40 -6.79 -3.48
CA TYR A 253 11.96 -7.38 -4.70
C TYR A 253 13.34 -7.99 -4.46
N ASP A 254 14.20 -7.29 -3.72
CA ASP A 254 15.49 -7.83 -3.31
C ASP A 254 15.32 -9.08 -2.42
N THR A 255 14.40 -9.06 -1.47
CA THR A 255 14.06 -10.25 -0.66
C THR A 255 13.64 -11.43 -1.54
N LEU A 256 12.73 -11.21 -2.50
CA LEU A 256 12.25 -12.24 -3.42
C LEU A 256 13.41 -12.83 -4.25
N THR A 257 14.24 -11.96 -4.84
CA THR A 257 15.37 -12.41 -5.67
C THR A 257 16.44 -13.12 -4.84
N ASN A 258 16.68 -12.68 -3.60
CA ASN A 258 17.60 -13.33 -2.67
C ASN A 258 17.11 -14.73 -2.26
N ILE A 259 15.80 -14.89 -1.98
CA ILE A 259 15.19 -16.20 -1.71
C ILE A 259 15.30 -17.12 -2.92
N TYR A 260 15.12 -16.58 -4.13
CA TYR A 260 15.28 -17.37 -5.35
C TYR A 260 16.70 -17.91 -5.49
N GLN A 261 17.70 -17.06 -5.29
CA GLN A 261 19.11 -17.43 -5.43
C GLN A 261 19.60 -18.39 -4.35
N SER A 262 19.11 -18.27 -3.12
CA SER A 262 19.52 -19.16 -2.02
C SER A 262 19.14 -20.63 -2.24
N ARG A 263 18.21 -20.91 -3.17
CA ARG A 263 17.75 -22.27 -3.51
C ARG A 263 18.73 -23.06 -4.39
N GLY A 264 19.79 -22.43 -4.91
CA GLY A 264 20.91 -23.09 -5.59
C GLY A 264 20.66 -23.61 -7.01
N VAL A 265 19.41 -23.87 -7.40
CA VAL A 265 19.03 -24.21 -8.79
C VAL A 265 18.06 -23.17 -9.33
N GLU A 266 18.57 -22.31 -10.20
CA GLU A 266 17.77 -21.31 -10.92
C GLU A 266 16.86 -22.02 -11.93
N SER A 267 15.56 -22.03 -11.64
CA SER A 267 14.53 -22.56 -12.52
C SER A 267 13.27 -21.71 -12.46
N GLU A 268 12.43 -21.81 -13.48
CA GLU A 268 11.12 -21.15 -13.53
C GLU A 268 10.25 -21.51 -12.31
N LYS A 269 10.18 -22.81 -11.96
CA LYS A 269 9.49 -23.28 -10.75
C LYS A 269 10.11 -22.76 -9.46
N GLY A 270 11.44 -22.62 -9.43
CA GLY A 270 12.15 -22.03 -8.31
C GLY A 270 11.76 -20.57 -8.08
N LEU A 271 11.60 -19.80 -9.16
CA LEU A 271 11.18 -18.39 -9.10
C LEU A 271 9.74 -18.29 -8.60
N LEU A 272 8.84 -19.15 -9.09
CA LEU A 272 7.47 -19.25 -8.58
C LEU A 272 7.44 -19.53 -7.07
N ALA A 273 8.25 -20.49 -6.61
CA ALA A 273 8.32 -20.84 -5.20
C ALA A 273 8.87 -19.68 -4.34
N ALA A 274 9.91 -18.98 -4.82
CA ALA A 274 10.44 -17.81 -4.14
C ALA A 274 9.43 -16.67 -4.05
N ALA A 275 8.71 -16.38 -5.15
CA ALA A 275 7.64 -15.39 -5.18
C ALA A 275 6.53 -15.71 -4.17
N ARG A 276 6.07 -16.98 -4.12
CA ARG A 276 5.06 -17.42 -3.15
C ARG A 276 5.54 -17.28 -1.71
N THR A 277 6.76 -17.75 -1.41
CA THR A 277 7.34 -17.59 -0.07
C THR A 277 7.45 -16.12 0.34
N ALA A 278 7.95 -15.24 -0.54
CA ALA A 278 8.03 -13.81 -0.25
C ALA A 278 6.64 -13.19 -0.02
N GLY A 279 5.65 -13.54 -0.85
CA GLY A 279 4.27 -13.07 -0.72
C GLY A 279 3.60 -13.53 0.58
N GLU A 280 3.75 -14.80 0.95
CA GLU A 280 3.23 -15.34 2.23
C GLU A 280 3.84 -14.61 3.44
N LEU A 281 5.13 -14.32 3.40
CA LEU A 281 5.83 -13.56 4.44
C LEU A 281 5.35 -12.10 4.50
N LEU A 282 5.17 -11.45 3.35
CA LEU A 282 4.64 -10.08 3.26
C LEU A 282 3.24 -9.99 3.89
N VAL A 283 2.33 -10.91 3.54
CA VAL A 283 0.96 -10.89 4.07
C VAL A 283 0.93 -11.22 5.57
N ALA A 284 1.68 -12.21 6.00
CA ALA A 284 1.81 -12.54 7.44
C ALA A 284 2.36 -11.35 8.24
N ALA A 285 3.35 -10.64 7.70
CA ALA A 285 3.92 -9.46 8.30
C ALA A 285 2.94 -8.28 8.33
N ALA A 286 2.24 -8.00 7.23
CA ALA A 286 1.25 -6.93 7.15
C ALA A 286 0.15 -7.06 8.23
N ARG A 287 -0.31 -8.29 8.51
CA ARG A 287 -1.31 -8.59 9.55
C ARG A 287 -0.85 -8.26 10.97
N THR A 288 0.45 -8.38 11.24
CA THR A 288 0.98 -8.43 12.61
C THR A 288 1.90 -7.25 12.94
N ALA A 289 2.44 -6.55 11.94
CA ALA A 289 3.33 -5.42 12.12
C ALA A 289 2.62 -4.31 12.91
N PRO A 290 3.16 -3.90 14.08
CA PRO A 290 2.57 -2.82 14.86
C PRO A 290 2.59 -1.51 14.06
N LEU A 291 1.48 -0.77 14.08
CA LEU A 291 1.37 0.53 13.44
C LEU A 291 2.26 1.54 14.19
N LYS A 292 3.29 2.06 13.52
CA LYS A 292 4.22 3.05 14.09
C LYS A 292 4.79 3.92 12.97
N PRO A 293 5.41 5.07 13.29
CA PRO A 293 6.10 5.92 12.32
C PRO A 293 7.11 5.18 11.43
N ARG A 294 7.95 4.31 12.03
CA ARG A 294 8.94 3.48 11.32
C ARG A 294 8.34 2.16 10.83
N PHE A 295 7.28 2.25 10.03
CA PHE A 295 6.46 1.12 9.64
C PHE A 295 7.17 0.12 8.70
N PHE A 296 8.06 0.58 7.82
CA PHE A 296 8.81 -0.33 6.92
C PHE A 296 9.66 -1.31 7.73
N GLN A 297 10.37 -0.80 8.73
CA GLN A 297 11.15 -1.62 9.66
C GLN A 297 10.24 -2.56 10.47
N ALA A 298 9.08 -2.09 10.93
CA ALA A 298 8.12 -2.92 11.65
C ALA A 298 7.63 -4.10 10.81
N VAL A 299 7.33 -3.87 9.52
CA VAL A 299 6.94 -4.93 8.58
C VAL A 299 8.11 -5.88 8.31
N GLY A 300 9.32 -5.39 8.04
CA GLY A 300 10.47 -6.26 7.82
C GLY A 300 10.82 -7.14 9.03
N ASN A 301 10.72 -6.59 10.24
CA ASN A 301 10.86 -7.37 11.47
C ASN A 301 9.76 -8.43 11.61
N ALA A 302 8.52 -8.09 11.28
CA ALA A 302 7.42 -9.04 11.26
C ALA A 302 7.60 -10.12 10.17
N MET A 303 8.24 -9.81 9.04
CA MET A 303 8.62 -10.81 8.02
C MET A 303 9.65 -11.81 8.57
N LEU A 304 10.67 -11.35 9.32
CA LEU A 304 11.64 -12.24 9.97
C LEU A 304 10.97 -13.18 10.98
N ILE A 305 10.02 -12.65 11.76
CA ILE A 305 9.25 -13.44 12.72
C ILE A 305 8.37 -14.47 11.99
N ALA A 306 7.68 -14.06 10.93
CA ALA A 306 6.88 -14.96 10.11
C ALA A 306 7.72 -16.06 9.44
N ASP A 307 8.94 -15.74 9.01
CA ASP A 307 9.86 -16.71 8.43
C ASP A 307 10.35 -17.74 9.46
N GLY A 308 10.62 -17.30 10.69
CA GLY A 308 10.90 -18.19 11.82
C GLY A 308 9.76 -19.21 12.03
N MET A 309 8.52 -18.73 11.99
CA MET A 309 7.33 -19.57 12.23
C MET A 309 7.02 -20.53 11.08
N ARG A 310 7.10 -20.05 9.83
CA ARG A 310 6.60 -20.77 8.66
C ARG A 310 7.67 -21.59 7.97
N ASN A 311 8.91 -21.11 8.00
CA ASN A 311 10.02 -21.65 7.24
C ASN A 311 11.25 -21.95 8.10
N ALA A 312 11.11 -21.99 9.43
CA ALA A 312 12.22 -22.20 10.37
C ALA A 312 13.38 -21.20 10.20
N GLY A 313 13.10 -19.98 9.72
CA GLY A 313 14.08 -18.91 9.58
C GLY A 313 15.05 -19.08 8.40
N VAL A 314 14.80 -20.00 7.47
CA VAL A 314 15.72 -20.28 6.34
C VAL A 314 15.89 -19.10 5.38
N ASN A 315 14.94 -18.16 5.35
CA ASN A 315 15.00 -16.97 4.49
C ASN A 315 15.43 -15.71 5.25
N ALA A 316 15.72 -15.81 6.54
CA ALA A 316 16.01 -14.65 7.40
C ALA A 316 17.17 -13.79 6.89
N GLN A 317 18.20 -14.40 6.30
CA GLN A 317 19.31 -13.64 5.71
C GLN A 317 18.89 -12.92 4.43
N ALA A 318 18.14 -13.59 3.54
CA ALA A 318 17.63 -12.99 2.31
C ALA A 318 16.74 -11.77 2.59
N ILE A 319 15.93 -11.82 3.65
CA ILE A 319 15.09 -10.71 4.13
C ILE A 319 15.96 -9.58 4.67
N ARG A 320 16.94 -9.88 5.54
CA ARG A 320 17.85 -8.85 6.08
C ARG A 320 18.61 -8.13 4.97
N ASP A 321 19.22 -8.88 4.06
CA ASP A 321 20.01 -8.32 2.95
C ASP A 321 19.15 -7.45 2.04
N GLY A 322 17.89 -7.87 1.78
CA GLY A 322 16.98 -7.10 0.95
C GLY A 322 16.55 -5.78 1.59
N PHE A 323 16.30 -5.74 2.89
CA PHE A 323 15.98 -4.49 3.57
C PHE A 323 17.22 -3.61 3.81
N GLU A 324 18.38 -4.21 4.08
CA GLU A 324 19.65 -3.50 4.29
C GLU A 324 20.14 -2.81 3.02
N SER A 325 19.88 -3.36 1.82
CA SER A 325 20.23 -2.71 0.54
C SER A 325 19.56 -1.34 0.35
N HIS A 326 18.45 -1.10 1.07
CA HIS A 326 17.67 0.12 1.08
C HIS A 326 17.79 0.92 2.39
N ASN A 327 18.81 0.64 3.22
CA ASN A 327 19.05 1.30 4.52
C ASN A 327 17.89 1.13 5.53
N VAL A 328 17.16 0.01 5.47
CA VAL A 328 16.17 -0.36 6.48
C VAL A 328 16.72 -1.49 7.32
N LEU A 329 17.31 -1.16 8.47
CA LEU A 329 17.97 -2.16 9.32
C LEU A 329 16.93 -2.97 10.11
N LEU A 330 16.98 -4.29 9.99
CA LEU A 330 16.06 -5.21 10.66
C LEU A 330 16.70 -5.86 11.89
N ASN A 331 15.92 -5.90 12.97
CA ASN A 331 16.21 -6.66 14.17
C ASN A 331 14.88 -7.07 14.83
N ALA A 332 14.46 -8.31 14.59
CA ALA A 332 13.21 -8.85 15.13
C ALA A 332 13.20 -8.88 16.67
N GLU A 333 14.35 -9.10 17.31
CA GLU A 333 14.46 -9.14 18.78
C GLU A 333 14.21 -7.75 19.40
N GLN A 334 14.60 -6.66 18.72
CA GLN A 334 14.31 -5.30 19.17
C GLN A 334 12.81 -5.02 19.26
N LEU A 335 11.98 -5.67 18.43
CA LEU A 335 10.53 -5.43 18.43
C LEU A 335 9.87 -5.86 19.74
N THR A 336 10.39 -6.89 20.40
CA THR A 336 9.82 -7.48 21.63
C THR A 336 10.73 -7.33 22.86
N SER A 337 11.89 -6.69 22.72
CA SER A 337 12.82 -6.45 23.82
C SER A 337 12.30 -5.36 24.77
N PRO A 338 12.30 -5.58 26.10
CA PRO A 338 11.95 -4.55 27.06
C PRO A 338 12.89 -3.34 26.98
N THR A 339 12.34 -2.13 26.84
CA THR A 339 13.10 -0.88 26.73
C THR A 339 12.93 0.03 27.95
N VAL A 340 11.72 0.12 28.51
CA VAL A 340 11.40 0.96 29.67
C VAL A 340 10.48 0.21 30.63
N VAL A 341 10.84 0.14 31.90
CA VAL A 341 9.96 -0.39 32.95
C VAL A 341 8.89 0.66 33.29
N LEU A 342 7.63 0.25 33.24
CA LEU A 342 6.49 1.06 33.64
C LEU A 342 6.05 0.71 35.07
N ALA A 343 5.52 1.70 35.78
CA ALA A 343 4.88 1.44 37.07
C ALA A 343 3.66 0.51 36.92
N GLY A 344 3.36 -0.29 37.95
CA GLY A 344 2.18 -1.16 37.98
C GLY A 344 2.43 -2.58 37.46
N ARG A 345 1.40 -3.41 37.55
CA ARG A 345 1.48 -4.84 37.19
C ARG A 345 1.63 -5.04 35.67
N PRO A 346 2.20 -6.17 35.24
CA PRO A 346 2.23 -6.56 33.84
C PRO A 346 0.82 -6.67 33.23
N PRO A 347 0.73 -6.60 31.88
CA PRO A 347 -0.51 -6.90 31.17
C PRO A 347 -1.04 -8.28 31.53
N SER A 348 -2.37 -8.40 31.59
CA SER A 348 -3.02 -9.70 31.71
C SER A 348 -2.77 -10.53 30.44
N GLU A 349 -2.64 -11.85 30.59
CA GLU A 349 -3.09 -12.76 29.55
C GLU A 349 -4.58 -12.49 29.34
N THR A 350 -5.19 -12.50 28.17
CA THR A 350 -6.58 -12.01 27.96
C THR A 350 -6.78 -10.50 28.20
N VAL A 351 -7.32 -9.86 27.16
CA VAL A 351 -7.57 -8.41 27.15
C VAL A 351 -9.04 -8.21 26.81
N HIS A 352 -9.81 -7.75 27.81
CA HIS A 352 -11.22 -7.38 27.64
C HIS A 352 -11.39 -5.86 27.59
N SER A 353 -10.45 -5.14 28.17
CA SER A 353 -10.41 -3.68 28.19
C SER A 353 -8.98 -3.17 28.25
N VAL A 354 -8.80 -1.86 27.99
CA VAL A 354 -7.49 -1.21 28.13
C VAL A 354 -6.88 -1.37 29.54
N ARG A 355 -7.70 -1.55 30.59
CA ARG A 355 -7.22 -1.70 31.98
C ARG A 355 -6.55 -3.04 32.25
N ASP A 356 -6.76 -4.02 31.37
CA ASP A 356 -6.08 -5.31 31.44
C ASP A 356 -4.64 -5.20 30.94
N VAL A 357 -4.35 -4.18 30.11
CA VAL A 357 -3.01 -3.91 29.57
C VAL A 357 -2.31 -2.77 30.31
N LEU A 358 -3.02 -1.67 30.58
CA LEU A 358 -2.51 -0.48 31.27
C LEU A 358 -3.28 -0.23 32.55
N THR A 359 -2.64 -0.50 33.70
CA THR A 359 -3.14 0.01 34.97
C THR A 359 -3.08 1.54 35.01
N GLN A 360 -3.72 2.16 36.00
CA GLN A 360 -3.62 3.61 36.19
C GLN A 360 -2.16 4.07 36.42
N ALA A 361 -1.36 3.27 37.13
CA ALA A 361 0.06 3.53 37.33
C ALA A 361 0.86 3.40 36.02
N SER A 362 0.60 2.33 35.25
CA SER A 362 1.27 2.09 33.97
C SER A 362 0.94 3.15 32.95
N ARG A 363 -0.31 3.61 32.92
CA ARG A 363 -0.74 4.71 32.05
C ARG A 363 -0.02 6.02 32.41
N ARG A 364 0.11 6.36 33.70
CA ARG A 364 0.84 7.56 34.12
C ARG A 364 2.31 7.47 33.72
N SER A 365 2.94 6.34 33.98
CA SER A 365 4.32 6.09 33.61
C SER A 365 4.53 6.13 32.10
N LEU A 366 3.58 5.61 31.32
CA LEU A 366 3.60 5.71 29.85
C LEU A 366 3.57 7.17 29.40
N LEU A 367 2.68 7.98 29.96
CA LEU A 367 2.58 9.42 29.64
C LEU A 367 3.86 10.18 30.03
N GLU A 368 4.51 9.80 31.13
CA GLU A 368 5.82 10.36 31.50
C GLU A 368 6.91 10.05 30.47
N VAL A 369 6.89 8.84 29.89
CA VAL A 369 7.85 8.41 28.86
C VAL A 369 7.55 9.08 27.52
N THR A 370 6.28 9.11 27.09
CA THR A 370 5.93 9.55 25.74
C THR A 370 5.61 11.03 25.63
N GLY A 371 5.45 11.72 26.77
CA GLY A 371 4.88 13.06 26.85
C GLY A 371 3.37 13.00 27.11
N ASP A 372 2.90 13.94 27.93
CA ASP A 372 1.49 14.09 28.26
C ASP A 372 0.79 14.97 27.21
N ASP A 373 -0.30 14.44 26.66
CA ASP A 373 -1.25 15.18 25.83
C ASP A 373 -2.63 14.76 26.30
N THR A 374 -3.39 15.74 26.78
CA THR A 374 -4.69 15.55 27.42
C THR A 374 -5.73 14.94 26.50
N ASP A 375 -5.52 14.98 25.18
CA ASP A 375 -6.42 14.43 24.16
C ASP A 375 -6.08 13.00 23.72
N GLN A 376 -5.16 12.31 24.43
CA GLN A 376 -4.82 10.92 24.16
C GLN A 376 -5.91 9.92 24.61
N ARG A 377 -6.21 8.97 23.73
CA ARG A 377 -7.03 7.79 24.03
C ARG A 377 -6.23 6.52 23.83
N PHE A 378 -6.54 5.51 24.65
CA PHE A 378 -5.85 4.22 24.64
C PHE A 378 -6.86 3.09 24.51
N TYR A 379 -6.56 2.12 23.65
CA TYR A 379 -7.37 0.93 23.42
C TYR A 379 -6.50 -0.31 23.56
N GLY A 380 -6.87 -1.23 24.45
CA GLY A 380 -6.09 -2.45 24.69
C GLY A 380 -6.44 -3.54 23.68
N SER A 381 -5.42 -4.24 23.20
CA SER A 381 -5.54 -5.41 22.34
C SER A 381 -4.40 -6.39 22.62
N ARG A 382 -4.39 -7.51 21.90
CA ARG A 382 -3.20 -8.36 21.77
C ARG A 382 -2.81 -8.43 20.30
N VAL A 383 -1.51 -8.45 20.06
CA VAL A 383 -0.91 -8.63 18.73
C VAL A 383 -0.13 -9.94 18.76
N GLN A 384 -0.33 -10.77 17.75
CA GLN A 384 0.44 -12.00 17.61
C GLN A 384 1.77 -11.67 16.92
N LEU A 385 2.88 -11.94 17.59
CA LEU A 385 4.24 -11.79 17.07
C LEU A 385 4.93 -13.15 17.16
N GLY A 386 4.83 -13.94 16.10
CA GLY A 386 5.34 -15.31 16.08
C GLY A 386 4.52 -16.21 17.00
N ASP A 387 5.17 -16.93 17.90
CA ASP A 387 4.51 -17.72 18.96
C ASP A 387 4.08 -16.87 20.17
N GLN A 388 4.49 -15.61 20.24
CA GLN A 388 4.20 -14.74 21.37
C GLN A 388 2.93 -13.92 21.14
N SER A 389 2.02 -13.99 22.10
CA SER A 389 0.86 -13.08 22.16
C SER A 389 1.22 -11.89 23.05
N VAL A 390 1.61 -10.78 22.41
CA VAL A 390 2.09 -9.57 23.08
C VAL A 390 0.92 -8.63 23.32
N ALA A 391 0.81 -8.07 24.52
CA ALA A 391 -0.21 -7.07 24.79
C ALA A 391 0.15 -5.76 24.08
N ALA A 392 -0.83 -5.11 23.49
CA ALA A 392 -0.63 -3.86 22.79
C ALA A 392 -1.67 -2.84 23.25
N VAL A 393 -1.28 -1.58 23.16
CA VAL A 393 -2.19 -0.46 23.36
C VAL A 393 -2.12 0.40 22.13
N ARG A 394 -3.26 0.56 21.46
CA ARG A 394 -3.39 1.57 20.43
C ARG A 394 -3.54 2.94 21.09
N ARG A 395 -2.51 3.76 20.97
CA ARG A 395 -2.50 5.17 21.33
C ARG A 395 -3.11 5.95 20.18
N ARG A 396 -4.15 6.75 20.47
CA ARG A 396 -4.80 7.66 19.52
C ARG A 396 -4.64 9.08 20.02
N GLN A 397 -3.94 9.91 19.25
CA GLN A 397 -3.63 11.30 19.58
C GLN A 397 -4.31 12.25 18.60
N LYS A 398 -4.86 13.36 19.10
CA LYS A 398 -5.39 14.45 18.28
C LYS A 398 -4.25 15.39 17.92
N VAL A 399 -4.08 15.69 16.62
CA VAL A 399 -3.02 16.59 16.13
C VAL A 399 -3.64 17.76 15.40
N SER A 400 -3.29 18.98 15.82
CA SER A 400 -3.70 20.22 15.16
C SER A 400 -2.92 20.41 13.85
N LEU A 401 -3.61 20.87 12.81
CA LEU A 401 -3.03 21.17 11.50
C LEU A 401 -2.83 22.68 11.28
N ALA A 402 -3.07 23.51 12.29
CA ALA A 402 -2.91 24.97 12.20
C ALA A 402 -1.47 25.39 11.84
N ASP A 403 -0.46 24.63 12.26
CA ASP A 403 0.94 24.89 11.94
C ASP A 403 1.35 24.42 10.53
N VAL A 404 0.46 23.71 9.82
CA VAL A 404 0.74 23.19 8.48
C VAL A 404 0.45 24.23 7.40
N ALA A 405 -0.76 24.81 7.43
CA ALA A 405 -1.20 25.83 6.49
C ALA A 405 -2.36 26.65 7.07
N SER A 406 -2.48 27.92 6.69
CA SER A 406 -3.50 28.83 7.25
C SER A 406 -4.94 28.42 6.95
N ASP A 407 -5.18 27.76 5.81
CA ASP A 407 -6.48 27.21 5.42
C ASP A 407 -6.86 25.93 6.20
N LEU A 408 -5.91 25.33 6.92
CA LEU A 408 -6.12 24.19 7.82
C LEU A 408 -6.27 24.61 9.30
N GLU A 409 -6.40 25.91 9.58
CA GLU A 409 -6.68 26.39 10.94
C GLU A 409 -7.99 25.79 11.48
N GLY A 410 -7.93 25.25 12.69
CA GLY A 410 -9.05 24.56 13.33
C GLY A 410 -9.36 23.16 12.76
N VAL A 411 -8.54 22.64 11.84
CA VAL A 411 -8.63 21.27 11.33
C VAL A 411 -7.67 20.36 12.11
N TYR A 412 -8.10 19.13 12.37
CA TYR A 412 -7.33 18.13 13.08
C TYR A 412 -7.19 16.84 12.27
N CYS A 413 -6.11 16.10 12.52
CA CYS A 413 -6.03 14.68 12.19
C CYS A 413 -5.86 13.85 13.47
N TYR A 414 -5.98 12.53 13.35
CA TYR A 414 -5.71 11.61 14.44
C TYR A 414 -4.60 10.67 14.06
N VAL A 415 -3.56 10.64 14.88
CA VAL A 415 -2.45 9.69 14.76
C VAL A 415 -2.75 8.50 15.64
N GLU A 416 -2.66 7.30 15.08
CA GLU A 416 -2.84 6.05 15.80
C GLU A 416 -1.57 5.21 15.71
N GLU A 417 -1.11 4.70 16.86
CA GLU A 417 0.14 3.94 16.97
C GLU A 417 -0.02 2.82 17.99
N ASP A 418 0.62 1.68 17.73
CA ASP A 418 0.67 0.55 18.64
C ASP A 418 1.87 0.66 19.56
N VAL A 419 1.60 0.68 20.86
CA VAL A 419 2.59 0.59 21.91
C VAL A 419 2.54 -0.83 22.49
N LEU A 420 3.62 -1.60 22.30
CA LEU A 420 3.72 -2.95 22.82
C LEU A 420 4.10 -2.93 24.30
N ILE A 421 3.34 -3.68 25.11
CA ILE A 421 3.55 -3.78 26.55
C ILE A 421 3.79 -5.25 26.90
N GLY A 422 4.88 -5.52 27.61
CA GLY A 422 5.24 -6.83 28.13
C GLY A 422 5.54 -6.78 29.63
N GLU A 423 6.34 -7.75 30.06
CA GLU A 423 6.77 -7.90 31.44
C GLU A 423 8.29 -7.81 31.55
N GLN A 424 8.77 -7.13 32.59
CA GLN A 424 10.17 -7.21 33.05
C GLN A 424 10.20 -7.31 34.58
N ASN A 425 10.69 -8.44 35.09
CA ASN A 425 10.84 -8.71 36.53
C ASN A 425 9.55 -8.42 37.34
N GLY A 426 8.39 -8.89 36.88
CA GLY A 426 7.11 -8.68 37.55
C GLY A 426 6.51 -7.28 37.41
N ASN A 427 7.08 -6.40 36.58
CA ASN A 427 6.54 -5.08 36.26
C ASN A 427 6.13 -5.00 34.79
N ALA A 428 5.16 -4.15 34.47
CA ALA A 428 4.90 -3.80 33.07
C ALA A 428 6.14 -3.17 32.44
N ALA A 429 6.38 -3.44 31.16
CA ALA A 429 7.48 -2.83 30.42
C ALA A 429 7.05 -2.49 28.99
N LEU A 430 7.54 -1.37 28.46
CA LEU A 430 7.50 -1.09 27.04
C LEU A 430 8.39 -2.07 26.30
N LEU A 431 7.91 -2.58 25.17
CA LEU A 431 8.69 -3.40 24.25
C LEU A 431 9.00 -2.61 22.98
N GLY A 432 10.27 -2.63 22.58
CA GLY A 432 10.78 -1.87 21.46
C GLY A 432 10.74 -0.36 21.67
N GLU A 433 11.07 0.37 20.60
CA GLU A 433 11.06 1.82 20.59
C GLU A 433 9.63 2.36 20.48
N VAL A 434 9.39 3.47 21.17
CA VAL A 434 8.10 4.19 21.20
C VAL A 434 8.39 5.67 21.03
N GLU A 435 7.74 6.29 20.05
CA GLU A 435 7.90 7.70 19.76
C GLU A 435 7.17 8.57 20.78
N THR A 436 7.75 9.74 21.06
CA THR A 436 7.06 10.76 21.84
C THR A 436 5.89 11.34 21.04
N VAL A 437 4.87 11.77 21.75
CA VAL A 437 3.68 12.48 21.25
C VAL A 437 4.05 13.65 20.34
N ARG A 438 5.13 14.36 20.69
CA ARG A 438 5.64 15.47 19.89
C ARG A 438 6.24 15.00 18.57
N GLN A 439 7.04 13.93 18.58
CA GLN A 439 7.62 13.37 17.36
C GLN A 439 6.52 12.89 16.40
N SER A 440 5.55 12.13 16.91
CA SER A 440 4.41 11.66 16.13
C SER A 440 3.59 12.80 15.53
N ALA A 441 3.35 13.88 16.29
CA ALA A 441 2.66 15.07 15.79
C ALA A 441 3.44 15.78 14.67
N VAL A 442 4.75 15.96 14.84
CA VAL A 442 5.61 16.60 13.82
C VAL A 442 5.66 15.78 12.54
N GLU A 443 5.76 14.46 12.63
CA GLU A 443 5.73 13.59 11.45
C GLU A 443 4.38 13.64 10.73
N ALA A 444 3.28 13.64 11.48
CA ALA A 444 1.95 13.76 10.89
C ALA A 444 1.74 15.12 10.21
N GLN A 445 2.16 16.21 10.85
CA GLN A 445 2.12 17.54 10.25
C GLN A 445 3.00 17.63 9.00
N SER A 446 4.19 17.02 9.00
CA SER A 446 5.05 16.96 7.81
C SER A 446 4.43 16.16 6.66
N PHE A 447 3.72 15.07 6.96
CA PHE A 447 3.01 14.30 5.97
C PHE A 447 1.82 15.09 5.40
N VAL A 448 1.03 15.74 6.26
CA VAL A 448 -0.08 16.59 5.81
C VAL A 448 0.42 17.78 5.01
N PHE A 449 1.57 18.36 5.36
CA PHE A 449 2.22 19.41 4.58
C PHE A 449 2.51 18.94 3.15
N SER A 450 3.05 17.73 2.95
CA SER A 450 3.33 17.25 1.60
C SER A 450 2.05 17.00 0.80
N LEU A 451 0.98 16.48 1.43
CA LEU A 451 -0.33 16.37 0.82
C LEU A 451 -0.88 17.74 0.39
N HIS A 452 -0.82 18.74 1.28
CA HIS A 452 -1.28 20.10 1.00
C HIS A 452 -0.50 20.73 -0.16
N ALA A 453 0.84 20.65 -0.12
CA ALA A 453 1.71 21.16 -1.17
C ALA A 453 1.45 20.50 -2.54
N ALA A 454 1.09 19.21 -2.55
CA ALA A 454 0.70 18.46 -3.74
C ALA A 454 -0.76 18.67 -4.17
N GLY A 455 -1.51 19.55 -3.50
CA GLY A 455 -2.92 19.81 -3.80
C GLY A 455 -3.85 18.62 -3.54
N GLN A 456 -3.50 17.74 -2.58
CA GLN A 456 -4.22 16.51 -2.25
C GLN A 456 -5.31 16.64 -1.19
N ILE A 457 -5.59 17.87 -0.75
CA ILE A 457 -6.57 18.17 0.29
C ILE A 457 -7.63 19.13 -0.28
N SER A 458 -8.90 18.87 0.02
CA SER A 458 -10.03 19.77 -0.31
C SER A 458 -11.10 19.78 0.79
N GLU A 459 -12.02 20.74 0.76
CA GLU A 459 -13.21 20.72 1.64
C GLU A 459 -14.29 19.79 1.09
N GLU A 460 -15.00 19.05 1.96
CA GLU A 460 -16.08 18.14 1.55
C GLU A 460 -17.23 18.85 0.82
N ALA A 461 -17.48 20.13 1.09
CA ALA A 461 -18.49 20.93 0.38
C ALA A 461 -18.20 21.09 -1.13
N HIS A 462 -16.93 20.98 -1.55
CA HIS A 462 -16.56 20.98 -2.97
C HIS A 462 -16.81 19.62 -3.66
N SER A 463 -17.28 18.60 -2.93
CA SER A 463 -17.61 17.26 -3.47
C SER A 463 -19.11 17.01 -3.68
N GLN A 464 -19.99 17.98 -3.43
CA GLN A 464 -21.43 17.85 -3.67
C GLN A 464 -21.88 18.50 -4.99
N ALA A 465 -21.89 17.71 -6.06
CA ALA A 465 -22.85 17.73 -7.17
C ALA A 465 -22.46 16.57 -8.10
N GLY A 466 -23.40 15.98 -8.85
CA GLY A 466 -23.17 14.92 -9.84
C GLY A 466 -22.30 15.32 -11.05
N VAL A 467 -21.28 16.16 -10.83
CA VAL A 467 -20.17 16.45 -11.72
C VAL A 467 -18.94 15.92 -11.01
N ASP A 468 -18.52 14.71 -11.38
CA ASP A 468 -17.34 14.02 -10.85
C ASP A 468 -16.06 14.73 -11.34
N THR A 469 -15.79 15.96 -10.87
CA THR A 469 -14.42 16.54 -10.76
C THR A 469 -13.62 15.86 -9.63
N ILE A 470 -14.23 14.83 -9.05
CA ILE A 470 -13.98 14.07 -7.84
C ILE A 470 -12.74 13.16 -7.93
N GLY A 471 -12.01 13.11 -9.05
CA GLY A 471 -10.83 12.25 -9.22
C GLY A 471 -9.48 12.83 -8.74
N ALA A 472 -9.43 14.08 -8.25
CA ALA A 472 -8.17 14.82 -8.08
C ALA A 472 -7.58 14.86 -6.65
N VAL A 473 -8.24 14.36 -5.61
CA VAL A 473 -7.71 14.46 -4.24
C VAL A 473 -7.82 13.14 -3.50
N SER A 474 -6.84 12.86 -2.64
CA SER A 474 -6.82 11.69 -1.77
C SER A 474 -7.46 11.96 -0.41
N HIS A 475 -7.51 13.23 0.03
CA HIS A 475 -7.99 13.61 1.36
C HIS A 475 -9.00 14.76 1.30
N VAL A 476 -9.91 14.79 2.29
CA VAL A 476 -10.84 15.89 2.47
C VAL A 476 -10.94 16.33 3.92
N VAL A 477 -11.27 17.61 4.11
CA VAL A 477 -11.71 18.16 5.39
C VAL A 477 -13.22 18.00 5.50
N SER A 478 -13.65 17.32 6.57
CA SER A 478 -15.05 16.96 6.85
C SER A 478 -15.43 17.34 8.28
N ASN A 479 -16.70 17.67 8.50
CA ASN A 479 -17.24 17.82 9.85
C ASN A 479 -17.60 16.45 10.43
N VAL A 480 -16.95 16.05 11.51
CA VAL A 480 -17.23 14.80 12.26
C VAL A 480 -17.65 15.17 13.67
N GLY A 481 -18.95 15.23 13.91
CA GLY A 481 -19.49 15.84 15.12
C GLY A 481 -19.23 17.34 15.12
N GLU A 482 -18.60 17.86 16.17
CA GLU A 482 -18.23 19.28 16.31
C GLU A 482 -16.83 19.59 15.78
N GLU A 483 -16.09 18.59 15.29
CA GLU A 483 -14.71 18.77 14.85
C GLU A 483 -14.58 18.77 13.32
N ARG A 484 -13.72 19.66 12.80
CA ARG A 484 -13.23 19.58 11.42
C ARG A 484 -12.06 18.62 11.37
N ARG A 485 -12.20 17.54 10.61
CA ARG A 485 -11.20 16.47 10.51
C ARG A 485 -10.73 16.29 9.10
N LEU A 486 -9.41 16.16 8.92
CA LEU A 486 -8.84 15.63 7.69
C LEU A 486 -9.08 14.11 7.64
N LEU A 487 -9.61 13.61 6.54
CA LEU A 487 -9.94 12.19 6.32
C LEU A 487 -9.45 11.74 4.94
N ARG A 488 -8.87 10.53 4.86
CA ARG A 488 -8.58 9.89 3.57
C ARG A 488 -9.88 9.41 2.91
N LYS A 489 -10.03 9.69 1.62
CA LYS A 489 -11.14 9.23 0.77
C LYS A 489 -10.73 8.11 -0.19
N ARG A 490 -9.46 8.03 -0.58
CA ARG A 490 -8.94 7.03 -1.55
C ARG A 490 -7.41 6.96 -1.58
N PHE A 491 -6.91 5.91 -2.23
CA PHE A 491 -5.54 5.80 -2.74
C PHE A 491 -5.58 5.98 -4.27
N ASN A 492 -4.76 6.88 -4.81
CA ASN A 492 -4.82 7.32 -6.21
C ASN A 492 -3.50 6.97 -6.89
N CYS A 493 -3.49 6.16 -7.96
CA CYS A 493 -2.27 5.89 -8.74
C CYS A 493 -1.58 7.13 -9.34
N ARG A 494 -2.27 8.27 -9.43
CA ARG A 494 -1.74 9.53 -9.98
C ARG A 494 -0.98 10.35 -8.93
N CYS A 495 0.30 10.61 -9.21
CA CYS A 495 1.03 11.72 -8.60
C CYS A 495 0.54 13.07 -9.19
N HIS A 496 0.34 14.08 -8.34
CA HIS A 496 -0.21 15.36 -8.76
C HIS A 496 0.88 16.36 -9.13
N ALA A 497 0.63 17.13 -10.20
CA ALA A 497 1.46 18.27 -10.54
C ALA A 497 1.10 19.43 -9.60
N LEU A 498 2.10 20.24 -9.21
CA LEU A 498 1.89 21.40 -8.34
C LEU A 498 0.81 22.35 -8.93
N PRO A 499 0.00 23.00 -8.08
CA PRO A 499 -0.94 24.02 -8.53
C PRO A 499 -0.24 25.08 -9.40
N GLY A 500 -0.64 25.20 -10.68
CA GLY A 500 -0.08 26.16 -11.63
C GLY A 500 0.63 25.57 -12.86
N THR A 501 0.85 24.25 -12.93
CA THR A 501 1.44 23.58 -14.11
C THR A 501 0.42 22.85 -14.99
N ALA A 502 -0.83 22.71 -14.54
CA ALA A 502 -1.90 22.15 -15.35
C ALA A 502 -2.27 23.11 -16.49
N ARG A 503 -1.76 22.86 -17.70
CA ARG A 503 -2.46 23.32 -18.90
C ARG A 503 -3.85 22.71 -18.84
N ALA A 504 -4.87 23.56 -18.79
CA ALA A 504 -6.26 23.15 -18.88
C ALA A 504 -6.43 22.27 -20.13
N PHE A 505 -6.82 21.01 -19.93
CA PHE A 505 -7.34 20.16 -21.00
C PHE A 505 -8.69 20.74 -21.42
N LEU A 506 -8.65 21.76 -22.28
CA LEU A 506 -9.81 22.17 -23.05
C LEU A 506 -9.86 21.28 -24.28
N CYS A 507 -10.85 20.38 -24.31
CA CYS A 507 -11.30 19.71 -25.52
C CYS A 507 -11.59 20.78 -26.59
N THR A 508 -11.05 20.57 -27.79
CA THR A 508 -11.73 20.96 -29.02
C THR A 508 -12.42 19.74 -29.60
#